data_AF-A0AAW8F4Y0-F1
#
_entry.id   AF-A0AAW8F4Y0-F1
#
_cell.length_a   1.000
_cell.length_b   1.000
_cell.length_c   1.000
_cell.angle_alpha   90.00
_cell.angle_beta   90.00
_cell.angle_gamma   90.00
#
_symmetry.space_group_name_H-M   'P 1'
#
loop_
_entity.id
_entity.type
_entity.pdbx_description
1 polymer ?
#
loop_
_entity_poly.entity_id
_entity_poly.type
_entity_poly.pdbx_seq_one_letter_code
_entity_poly.pdbx_strand_id
1 'polypeptide(L)'
;MTTPRRVARLLLTHPEHLWTKDTDLLGLLTAACPEMTELARLTGEFAAFLTPAQANDDKLTQWIAAVRTAGLPHLRSFCNGLELDRAAVNNGRTEGVNTRTKKIMRQMHGRAGFDLLRHRILLQ
;
A
#
# COMPACT_ATOMS: atom_id res chain seq x y z
N MET A 1 -11.73 15.83 15.77
CA MET A 1 -11.46 15.69 14.32
C MET A 1 -10.24 14.83 14.10
N THR A 2 -10.36 13.75 13.32
CA THR A 2 -9.25 12.84 13.00
C THR A 2 -8.49 13.43 11.81
N THR A 3 -7.21 13.75 11.98
CA THR A 3 -6.42 14.36 10.90
C THR A 3 -6.04 13.33 9.83
N PRO A 4 -5.83 13.74 8.56
CA PRO A 4 -5.37 12.84 7.50
C PRO A 4 -4.11 12.05 7.88
N ARG A 5 -3.18 12.70 8.60
CA ARG A 5 -1.96 12.06 9.12
C ARG A 5 -2.26 10.97 10.15
N ARG A 6 -3.27 11.17 11.01
CA ARG A 6 -3.66 10.16 11.99
C ARG A 6 -4.28 8.95 11.31
N VAL A 7 -5.16 9.16 10.33
CA VAL A 7 -5.75 8.06 9.54
C VAL A 7 -4.67 7.29 8.78
N ALA A 8 -3.73 7.99 8.13
CA ALA A 8 -2.62 7.36 7.42
C ALA A 8 -1.76 6.52 8.36
N ARG A 9 -1.44 7.06 9.55
CA ARG A 9 -0.68 6.34 10.57
C ARG A 9 -1.43 5.08 11.01
N LEU A 10 -2.72 5.16 11.29
CA LEU A 10 -3.53 4.01 11.68
C LEU A 10 -3.55 2.92 10.60
N LEU A 11 -3.79 3.32 9.34
CA LEU A 11 -3.90 2.41 8.21
C LEU A 11 -2.57 1.71 7.86
N LEU A 12 -1.43 2.36 8.15
CA LEU A 12 -0.09 1.83 7.91
C LEU A 12 0.52 1.14 9.15
N THR A 13 -0.16 1.15 10.30
CA THR A 13 0.34 0.49 11.51
C THR A 13 -0.08 -0.96 11.51
N HIS A 14 0.84 -1.86 11.87
CA HIS A 14 0.52 -3.28 11.98
C HIS A 14 -0.61 -3.50 13.00
N PRO A 15 -1.65 -4.32 12.71
CA PRO A 15 -2.82 -4.45 13.57
C PRO A 15 -2.49 -4.84 15.01
N GLU A 16 -1.45 -5.65 15.21
CA GLU A 16 -1.00 -6.08 16.54
C GLU A 16 -0.42 -4.94 17.39
N HIS A 17 -0.05 -3.82 16.77
CA HIS A 17 0.48 -2.64 17.45
C HIS A 17 -0.59 -1.54 17.65
N LEU A 18 -1.83 -1.78 17.22
CA LEU A 18 -2.94 -0.86 17.44
C LEU A 18 -3.62 -1.13 18.77
N TRP A 19 -3.89 -0.07 19.53
CA TRP A 19 -4.80 -0.16 20.68
C TRP A 19 -6.22 -0.40 20.20
N THR A 20 -7.02 -1.11 21.00
CA THR A 20 -8.42 -1.47 20.68
C THR A 20 -9.24 -0.27 20.18
N LYS A 21 -9.11 0.89 20.84
CA LYS A 21 -9.80 2.13 20.42
C LYS A 21 -9.37 2.65 19.05
N ASP A 22 -8.10 2.46 18.70
CA ASP A 22 -7.56 2.87 17.40
C ASP A 22 -7.93 1.86 16.30
N THR A 23 -8.07 0.57 16.63
CA THR A 23 -8.62 -0.47 15.75
C THR A 23 -10.09 -0.20 15.42
N ASP A 24 -10.91 0.13 16.43
CA ASP A 24 -12.32 0.46 16.25
C ASP A 24 -12.48 1.73 15.39
N LEU A 25 -11.67 2.76 15.67
CA LEU A 25 -11.64 3.99 14.89
C LEU A 25 -11.22 3.72 13.44
N LEU A 26 -10.21 2.88 13.23
CA LEU A 26 -9.78 2.48 11.89
C LEU A 26 -10.90 1.74 11.16
N GLY A 27 -11.59 0.81 11.81
CA GLY A 27 -12.74 0.09 11.23
C GLY A 27 -13.87 1.03 10.81
N LEU A 28 -14.21 2.03 11.63
CA LEU A 28 -15.20 3.04 11.28
C LEU A 28 -14.77 3.88 10.07
N LEU A 29 -13.50 4.27 10.00
CA LEU A 29 -12.98 5.10 8.92
C LEU A 29 -12.85 4.33 7.59
N THR A 30 -12.51 3.05 7.64
CA THR A 30 -12.41 2.22 6.44
C THR A 30 -13.77 1.80 5.91
N ALA A 31 -14.77 1.64 6.78
CA ALA A 31 -16.16 1.39 6.39
C ALA A 31 -16.91 2.66 5.92
N ALA A 32 -16.34 3.85 6.09
CA ALA A 32 -17.01 5.11 5.77
C ALA A 32 -17.33 5.30 4.28
N CYS A 33 -16.50 4.75 3.38
CA CYS A 33 -16.82 4.70 1.95
C CYS A 33 -16.15 3.50 1.25
N PRO A 34 -16.71 3.01 0.12
CA PRO A 34 -16.20 1.84 -0.59
C PRO A 34 -14.73 1.96 -0.98
N GLU A 35 -14.31 3.16 -1.38
CA GLU A 35 -12.94 3.38 -1.79
C GLU A 35 -12.01 3.25 -0.56
N MET A 36 -12.45 3.60 0.67
CA MET A 36 -11.62 3.53 1.89
C MET A 36 -11.47 2.09 2.33
N THR A 37 -12.54 1.30 2.17
CA THR A 37 -12.52 -0.14 2.35
C THR A 37 -11.50 -0.78 1.40
N GLU A 38 -11.57 -0.43 0.11
CA GLU A 38 -10.68 -0.98 -0.91
C GLU A 38 -9.22 -0.56 -0.71
N LEU A 39 -8.99 0.69 -0.30
CA LEU A 39 -7.65 1.17 0.05
C LEU A 39 -7.07 0.41 1.25
N ALA A 40 -7.86 0.18 2.29
CA ALA A 40 -7.42 -0.57 3.47
C ALA A 40 -7.09 -2.03 3.12
N ARG A 41 -7.95 -2.68 2.31
CA ARG A 41 -7.72 -4.04 1.80
C ARG A 41 -6.42 -4.13 1.01
N LEU A 42 -6.25 -3.29 -0.01
CA LEU A 42 -5.07 -3.31 -0.87
C LEU A 42 -3.79 -2.95 -0.11
N THR A 43 -3.86 -2.06 0.89
CA THR A 43 -2.71 -1.74 1.73
C THR A 43 -2.35 -2.89 2.67
N GLY A 44 -3.34 -3.58 3.24
CA GLY A 44 -3.12 -4.78 4.05
C GLY A 44 -2.53 -5.94 3.24
N GLU A 45 -3.02 -6.18 2.02
CA GLU A 45 -2.43 -7.17 1.11
C GLU A 45 -0.99 -6.82 0.74
N PHE A 46 -0.73 -5.54 0.47
CA PHE A 46 0.63 -5.07 0.25
C PHE A 46 1.53 -5.31 1.47
N ALA A 47 0.98 -5.13 2.68
CA ALA A 47 1.71 -5.37 3.92
C ALA A 47 2.19 -6.84 4.06
N ALA A 48 1.54 -7.80 3.41
CA ALA A 48 2.01 -9.18 3.38
C ALA A 48 3.30 -9.34 2.55
N PHE A 49 3.51 -8.50 1.53
CA PHE A 49 4.76 -8.49 0.75
C PHE A 49 5.95 -7.94 1.55
N LEU A 50 5.70 -7.32 2.71
CA LEU A 50 6.78 -6.88 3.60
C LEU A 50 7.60 -8.05 4.14
N THR A 51 7.00 -9.24 4.21
CA THR A 51 7.67 -10.48 4.58
C THR A 51 8.21 -11.18 3.33
N PRO A 52 9.54 -11.38 3.19
CA PRO A 52 10.11 -12.01 2.02
C PRO A 52 9.63 -13.46 1.85
N ALA A 53 9.02 -13.77 0.70
CA ALA A 53 8.67 -15.12 0.30
C ALA A 53 8.86 -15.31 -1.21
N GLN A 54 9.18 -16.53 -1.63
CA GLN A 54 9.44 -16.85 -3.04
C GLN A 54 8.24 -16.56 -3.95
N ALA A 55 7.02 -16.78 -3.44
CA ALA A 55 5.76 -16.54 -4.14
C ALA A 55 5.37 -15.04 -4.25
N ASN A 56 6.17 -14.12 -3.70
CA ASN A 56 5.79 -12.70 -3.70
C ASN A 56 5.79 -12.08 -5.10
N ASP A 57 6.59 -12.57 -6.05
CA ASP A 57 6.62 -11.96 -7.40
C ASP A 57 5.31 -12.16 -8.17
N ASP A 58 4.77 -13.38 -8.15
CA ASP A 58 3.47 -13.71 -8.76
C ASP A 58 2.33 -13.00 -8.04
N LYS A 59 2.33 -13.03 -6.71
CA LYS A 59 1.31 -12.35 -5.90
C LYS A 59 1.36 -10.83 -6.06
N LEU A 60 2.54 -10.24 -6.22
CA LEU A 60 2.68 -8.81 -6.50
C LEU A 60 2.12 -8.46 -7.87
N THR A 61 2.33 -9.32 -8.87
CA THR A 61 1.73 -9.14 -10.20
C THR A 61 0.20 -9.17 -10.13
N GLN A 62 -0.38 -10.12 -9.38
CA GLN A 62 -1.83 -10.19 -9.13
C GLN A 62 -2.36 -8.96 -8.38
N TRP A 63 -1.63 -8.52 -7.35
CA TRP A 63 -1.99 -7.32 -6.59
C TRP A 63 -1.99 -6.06 -7.46
N ILE A 64 -0.99 -5.89 -8.35
CA ILE A 64 -0.96 -4.78 -9.31
C ILE A 64 -2.19 -4.83 -10.24
N ALA A 65 -2.59 -6.01 -10.72
CA ALA A 65 -3.80 -6.14 -11.53
C ALA A 65 -5.06 -5.74 -10.77
N ALA A 66 -5.20 -6.15 -9.50
CA ALA A 66 -6.31 -5.76 -8.63
C ALA A 66 -6.36 -4.24 -8.40
N VAL A 67 -5.22 -3.59 -8.17
CA VAL A 67 -5.13 -2.13 -8.03
C VAL A 67 -5.55 -1.42 -9.32
N ARG A 68 -5.23 -1.97 -10.50
CA ARG A 68 -5.60 -1.37 -11.79
C ARG A 68 -7.12 -1.38 -12.01
N THR A 69 -7.81 -2.38 -11.46
CA THR A 69 -9.27 -2.47 -11.48
C THR A 69 -9.94 -1.72 -10.33
N ALA A 70 -9.21 -1.46 -9.24
CA ALA A 70 -9.67 -0.60 -8.17
C ALA A 70 -9.75 0.84 -8.69
N GLY A 71 -10.87 1.53 -8.48
CA GLY A 71 -11.09 2.93 -8.87
C GLY A 71 -10.24 3.94 -8.09
N LEU A 72 -8.98 3.61 -7.80
CA LEU A 72 -8.04 4.34 -6.96
C LEU A 72 -6.90 4.89 -7.85
N PRO A 73 -7.10 6.04 -8.52
CA PRO A 73 -6.18 6.56 -9.54
C PRO A 73 -4.76 6.78 -9.00
N HIS A 74 -4.64 7.22 -7.74
CA HIS A 74 -3.35 7.42 -7.09
C HIS A 74 -2.63 6.09 -6.82
N LEU A 75 -3.37 5.04 -6.41
CA LEU A 75 -2.78 3.71 -6.17
C LEU A 75 -2.38 3.06 -7.51
N ARG A 76 -3.15 3.32 -8.56
CA ARG A 76 -2.79 2.93 -9.93
C ARG A 76 -1.52 3.63 -10.44
N SER A 77 -1.39 4.94 -10.20
CA SER A 77 -0.16 5.68 -10.53
C SER A 77 1.04 5.13 -9.75
N PHE A 78 0.81 4.73 -8.50
CA PHE A 78 1.83 4.06 -7.69
C PHE A 78 2.27 2.72 -8.32
N CYS A 79 1.33 1.87 -8.76
CA CYS A 79 1.66 0.63 -9.47
C CYS A 79 2.43 0.84 -10.77
N ASN A 80 2.16 1.92 -11.51
CA ASN A 80 2.95 2.24 -12.70
C ASN A 80 4.43 2.50 -12.35
N GLY A 81 4.69 3.25 -11.27
CA GLY A 81 6.06 3.47 -10.78
C GLY A 81 6.72 2.18 -10.30
N LEU A 82 5.95 1.32 -9.64
CA LEU A 82 6.39 0.01 -9.19
C LEU A 82 6.84 -0.88 -10.35
N GLU A 83 6.10 -0.92 -11.45
CA GLU A 83 6.45 -1.71 -12.63
C GLU A 83 7.67 -1.15 -13.38
N LEU A 84 7.82 0.18 -13.42
CA LEU A 84 9.03 0.81 -13.97
C LEU A 84 10.27 0.44 -13.15
N ASP A 85 10.19 0.50 -11.82
CA ASP A 85 11.25 0.06 -10.91
C ASP A 85 11.53 -1.46 -11.09
N ARG A 86 10.46 -2.25 -11.31
CA ARG A 86 10.54 -3.69 -11.57
C ARG A 86 11.33 -4.00 -12.84
N ALA A 87 11.09 -3.25 -13.91
CA ALA A 87 11.80 -3.35 -15.19
C ALA A 87 13.26 -2.86 -15.09
N ALA A 88 13.49 -1.75 -14.38
CA ALA A 88 14.83 -1.19 -14.18
C ALA A 88 15.77 -2.14 -13.39
N VAL A 89 15.23 -2.87 -12.41
CA VAL A 89 16.00 -3.89 -11.66
C VAL A 89 16.35 -5.09 -12.54
N ASN A 90 15.41 -5.57 -13.37
CA ASN A 90 15.63 -6.69 -14.30
C ASN A 90 16.68 -6.39 -15.36
N ASN A 91 16.76 -5.14 -15.83
CA ASN A 91 17.72 -4.73 -16.86
C ASN A 91 19.11 -4.36 -16.32
N GLY A 92 19.31 -4.33 -14.99
CA GLY A 92 20.51 -3.75 -14.38
C GLY A 92 21.30 -4.61 -13.39
N ARG A 93 20.74 -5.68 -12.80
CA ARG A 93 21.52 -6.52 -11.86
C ARG A 93 20.86 -7.87 -11.53
N THR A 94 21.62 -8.95 -11.70
CA THR A 94 21.25 -10.35 -11.51
C THR A 94 21.26 -10.79 -10.03
N GLU A 95 20.59 -10.08 -9.11
CA GLU A 95 20.58 -10.50 -7.68
C GLU A 95 19.23 -10.30 -6.96
N GLY A 96 18.51 -11.42 -6.79
CA GLY A 96 17.69 -11.71 -5.62
C GLY A 96 16.32 -11.03 -5.48
N VAL A 97 15.26 -11.84 -5.43
CA VAL A 97 13.86 -11.45 -5.10
C VAL A 97 13.79 -10.62 -3.81
N ASN A 98 14.66 -10.89 -2.83
CA ASN A 98 14.71 -10.21 -1.54
C ASN A 98 15.18 -8.73 -1.66
N THR A 99 16.11 -8.42 -2.55
CA THR A 99 16.61 -7.05 -2.79
C THR A 99 15.57 -6.20 -3.51
N ARG A 100 14.85 -6.82 -4.46
CA ARG A 100 13.74 -6.19 -5.20
C ARG A 100 12.62 -5.75 -4.26
N THR A 101 12.12 -6.67 -3.45
CA THR A 101 11.08 -6.39 -2.46
C THR A 101 11.55 -5.32 -1.48
N LYS A 102 12.74 -5.44 -0.88
CA LYS A 102 13.29 -4.44 0.06
C LYS A 102 13.40 -3.03 -0.50
N LYS A 103 13.65 -2.86 -1.81
CA LYS A 103 13.78 -1.54 -2.44
C LYS A 103 12.42 -0.88 -2.67
N ILE A 104 11.47 -1.64 -3.22
CA ILE A 104 10.06 -1.27 -3.40
C ILE A 104 9.46 -0.80 -2.07
N MET A 105 9.68 -1.60 -1.03
CA MET A 105 9.29 -1.36 0.35
C MET A 105 9.79 -0.02 0.91
N ARG A 106 11.07 0.29 0.65
CA ARG A 106 11.72 1.50 1.13
C ARG A 106 11.20 2.75 0.43
N GLN A 107 10.77 2.65 -0.83
CA GLN A 107 10.10 3.74 -1.55
C GLN A 107 8.66 3.95 -1.09
N MET A 108 7.96 2.87 -0.72
CA MET A 108 6.56 2.93 -0.29
C MET A 108 6.34 3.53 1.08
N HIS A 109 7.19 3.19 2.05
CA HIS A 109 7.03 3.62 3.44
C HIS A 109 7.08 5.14 3.62
N GLY A 110 7.68 5.87 2.66
CA GLY A 110 7.86 7.32 2.73
C GLY A 110 6.94 8.16 1.83
N ARG A 111 6.41 7.61 0.72
CA ARG A 111 5.73 8.44 -0.31
C ARG A 111 4.28 8.04 -0.57
N ALA A 112 4.01 6.76 -0.78
CA ALA A 112 2.69 6.34 -1.27
C ALA A 112 1.60 6.54 -0.20
N GLY A 113 1.79 6.06 1.02
CA GLY A 113 0.75 6.09 2.04
C GLY A 113 0.28 7.50 2.42
N PHE A 114 1.18 8.49 2.44
CA PHE A 114 0.81 9.87 2.76
C PHE A 114 0.15 10.58 1.58
N ASP A 115 0.73 10.49 0.39
CA ASP A 115 0.20 11.18 -0.80
C ASP A 115 -1.17 10.61 -1.21
N LEU A 116 -1.37 9.29 -1.04
CA LEU A 116 -2.64 8.61 -1.27
C LEU A 116 -3.75 9.10 -0.34
N LEU A 117 -3.49 9.11 0.98
CA LEU A 117 -4.47 9.56 1.97
C LEU A 117 -4.71 11.06 1.90
N ARG A 118 -3.69 11.86 1.60
CA ARG A 118 -3.83 13.30 1.41
C ARG A 118 -4.77 13.62 0.25
N HIS A 119 -4.59 12.97 -0.90
CA HIS A 119 -5.47 13.21 -2.04
C HIS A 119 -6.90 12.74 -1.78
N ARG A 120 -7.07 11.61 -1.08
CA ARG A 120 -8.39 11.06 -0.75
C ARG A 120 -9.22 11.97 0.15
N ILE A 121 -8.57 12.60 1.13
CA ILE A 121 -9.25 13.41 2.14
C ILE A 121 -9.38 14.88 1.71
N LEU A 122 -8.48 15.39 0.87
CA LEU A 122 -8.54 16.77 0.37
C LEU A 122 -9.41 16.95 -0.89
N LEU A 123 -9.83 15.88 -1.56
CA LEU A 123 -10.73 15.92 -2.72
C LEU A 123 -12.20 15.64 -2.35
N GLN A 124 -12.58 15.87 -1.08
CA GLN A 124 -13.98 15.90 -0.64
C GLN A 124 -14.48 17.32 -0.46
#